data_AF-A0A1F4YFG8-F1
#
_entry.id   AF-A0A1F4YFG8-F1
#
_cell.length_a   1.000
_cell.length_b   1.000
_cell.length_c   1.000
_cell.angle_alpha   90.00
_cell.angle_beta   90.00
_cell.angle_gamma   90.00
#
_symmetry.space_group_name_H-M   'P 1'
#
loop_
_entity.id
_entity.type
_entity.pdbx_description
1 polymer ?
#
loop_
_entity_poly.entity_id
_entity_poly.type
_entity_poly.pdbx_seq_one_letter_code
_entity_poly.pdbx_strand_id
1 'polypeptide(L)' 'MKYFSYAVIFLLILLGILLLVGYFPIDPNLRLIFGVIFIAYGIIRFLTVRWKYRRKNEV' A
#
# COMPACT_ATOMS: atom_id res chain seq x y z
N MET A 1 -6.02 -12.14 -11.63
CA MET A 1 -6.84 -10.98 -12.06
C MET A 1 -6.09 -9.69 -11.76
N LYS A 2 -5.86 -8.82 -12.76
CA LYS A 2 -5.07 -7.58 -12.59
C LYS A 2 -5.70 -6.64 -11.56
N TYR A 3 -7.03 -6.51 -11.61
CA TYR A 3 -7.84 -5.65 -10.74
C TYR A 3 -7.71 -5.97 -9.25
N PHE A 4 -7.60 -7.26 -8.88
CA PHE A 4 -7.48 -7.66 -7.47
C PHE A 4 -6.17 -7.17 -6.84
N SER A 5 -5.06 -7.17 -7.59
CA SER A 5 -3.78 -6.66 -7.10
C SER A 5 -3.81 -5.14 -6.88
N TYR A 6 -4.42 -4.39 -7.80
CA TYR A 6 -4.59 -2.94 -7.64
C TYR A 6 -5.54 -2.60 -6.49
N ALA A 7 -6.62 -3.36 -6.31
CA ALA A 7 -7.53 -3.19 -5.18
C ALA A 7 -6.83 -3.36 -3.83
N VAL A 8 -6.00 -4.40 -3.68
CA VAL A 8 -5.22 -4.63 -2.44
C VAL A 8 -4.21 -3.50 -2.19
N ILE A 9 -3.53 -3.01 -3.23
CA ILE A 9 -2.61 -1.86 -3.11
C ILE A 9 -3.37 -0.61 -2.65
N PHE A 10 -4.52 -0.33 -3.27
CA PHE A 10 -5.35 0.80 -2.89
C PHE A 10 -5.82 0.72 -1.44
N LEU A 11 -6.23 -0.48 -1.00
CA LEU A 11 -6.67 -0.73 0.37
C LEU A 11 -5.53 -0.52 1.39
N LEU A 12 -4.31 -0.94 1.06
CA LEU A 12 -3.11 -0.72 1.87
C LEU A 12 -2.77 0.77 2.01
N ILE A 13 -2.82 1.52 0.91
CA ILE A 13 -2.57 2.96 0.91
C ILE A 13 -3.65 3.68 1.72
N LEU A 14 -4.92 3.32 1.51
CA LEU A 14 -6.04 3.89 2.25
C LEU A 14 -5.92 3.64 3.76
N LEU A 15 -5.52 2.43 4.17
CA LEU A 15 -5.28 2.10 5.58
C LEU A 15 -4.14 2.93 6.16
N GLY A 16 -3.03 3.08 5.42
CA GLY A 16 -1.89 3.90 5.84
C GLY A 16 -2.27 5.37 6.04
N ILE A 17 -3.10 5.93 5.16
CA ILE A 17 -3.62 7.29 5.29
C ILE A 17 -4.56 7.40 6.49
N LEU A 18 -5.48 6.45 6.69
CA LEU A 18 -6.39 6.44 7.85
C LEU A 18 -5.64 6.41 9.18
N LEU A 19 -4.57 5.61 9.24
CA LEU A 19 -3.65 5.59 10.37
C LEU A 19 -3.01 6.96 10.58
N LEU A 20 -2.43 7.57 9.54
CA LEU A 20 -1.77 8.88 9.66
C LEU A 20 -2.72 10.01 10.03
N VAL A 21 -3.97 9.99 9.56
CA VAL A 21 -5.02 10.96 9.91
C VAL A 21 -5.39 10.89 11.39
N GLY A 22 -5.09 9.78 12.07
CA GLY A 22 -5.40 9.62 13.49
C GLY A 22 -6.85 9.23 13.75
N TYR A 23 -7.50 8.59 12.78
CA TYR A 23 -8.86 8.08 12.96
C TYR A 23 -8.92 6.98 14.05
N PHE A 24 -7.83 6.25 14.26
CA PHE A 24 -7.73 5.23 15.29
C PHE A 24 -7.06 5.77 16.56
N PRO A 25 -7.59 5.45 17.76
CA PRO A 25 -6.98 5.80 19.05
C PRO A 25 -5.80 4.87 19.35
N ILE A 26 -4.67 5.10 18.67
CA ILE A 26 -3.42 4.35 18.81
C ILE A 26 -2.33 5.33 19.22
N ASP A 27 -1.31 4.86 19.96
CA ASP A 27 -0.13 5.64 20.29
C ASP A 27 0.43 6.41 19.09
N PRO A 28 0.73 7.72 19.23
CA PRO A 28 1.16 8.55 18.11
C PRO A 28 2.48 8.08 17.49
N ASN A 29 3.38 7.49 18.28
CA ASN A 29 4.62 6.89 17.78
C ASN A 29 4.36 5.64 16.93
N LEU A 30 3.48 4.73 17.40
CA LEU A 30 3.11 3.54 16.64
C LEU A 30 2.34 3.93 15.37
N ARG A 31 1.46 4.93 15.45
CA ARG A 31 0.71 5.47 14.32
C ARG A 31 1.61 5.93 13.17
N LEU A 32 2.67 6.68 13.49
CA LEU A 32 3.64 7.11 12.49
C LEU A 32 4.40 5.93 11.89
N ILE A 33 4.89 5.00 12.73
CA ILE A 33 5.62 3.81 12.28
C ILE A 33 4.75 2.97 11.35
N PHE A 34 3.54 2.59 11.77
CA PHE A 34 2.62 1.80 10.97
C PHE A 34 2.19 2.55 9.71
N GLY A 35 1.83 3.83 9.81
CA GLY A 35 1.44 4.63 8.66
C GLY A 35 2.52 4.67 7.57
N VAL A 36 3.77 4.91 7.96
CA VAL A 36 4.92 4.91 7.04
C VAL A 36 5.17 3.53 6.45
N ILE A 37 5.13 2.46 7.26
CA ILE A 37 5.32 1.08 6.79
C ILE A 37 4.24 0.69 5.78
N PHE A 38 2.97 0.99 6.06
CA PHE A 38 1.85 0.68 5.16
C PHE A 38 1.98 1.40 3.82
N ILE A 39 2.36 2.67 3.84
CA ILE A 39 2.60 3.44 2.61
C ILE A 39 3.79 2.88 1.84
N ALA A 40 4.94 2.68 2.49
CA ALA A 40 6.14 2.15 1.87
C ALA A 40 5.90 0.77 1.23
N TYR A 41 5.22 -0.12 1.96
CA TYR A 41 4.84 -1.44 1.45
C TYR A 41 3.86 -1.35 0.28
N GLY A 42 2.87 -0.44 0.33
CA GLY A 42 1.95 -0.17 -0.77
C GLY A 42 2.68 0.24 -2.06
N ILE A 43 3.68 1.13 -1.94
CA ILE A 43 4.52 1.58 -3.06
C ILE A 43 5.36 0.44 -3.62
N ILE A 44 6.04 -0.33 -2.77
CA ILE A 44 6.85 -1.49 -3.20
C ILE A 44 5.97 -2.48 -3.96
N ARG A 45 4.79 -2.79 -3.42
CA ARG A 45 3.86 -3.74 -4.04
C ARG A 45 3.30 -3.22 -5.35
N PHE A 46 3.05 -1.92 -5.46
CA PHE A 46 2.69 -1.27 -6.72
C PHE A 46 3.78 -1.43 -7.78
N LEU A 47 5.04 -1.18 -7.41
CA LEU A 47 6.20 -1.37 -8.30
C LEU A 47 6.34 -2.83 -8.75
N THR A 48 6.24 -3.78 -7.81
CA THR A 48 6.30 -5.22 -8.13
C THR A 48 5.20 -5.64 -9.09
N VAL A 49 3.96 -5.19 -8.85
CA VAL A 49 2.81 -5.48 -9.71
C VAL A 49 3.00 -4.84 -11.09
N ARG A 50 3.45 -3.59 -11.14
CA ARG A 50 3.76 -2.88 -12.40
C ARG A 50 4.82 -3.62 -13.22
N TRP A 51 5.92 -4.04 -12.58
CA TRP A 51 7.00 -4.80 -13.23
C TRP A 51 6.53 -6.18 -13.71
N LYS A 52 5.73 -6.88 -12.89
CA LYS A 52 5.17 -8.18 -13.25
C LYS A 52 4.25 -8.10 -14.47
N TYR A 53 3.42 -7.05 -14.57
CA TYR A 53 2.56 -6.86 -15.74
C TYR A 53 3.29 -6.34 -16.96
N ARG A 54 4.36 -5.54 -16.80
CA ARG A 54 5.17 -5.07 -17.92
C ARG A 54 5.86 -6.23 -18.64
N ARG A 55 6.51 -7.14 -17.89
CA ARG A 55 7.14 -8.34 -18.47
C ARG A 55 6.16 -9.29 -19.16
N LYS A 56 4.88 -9.30 -18.78
CA LYS A 56 3.87 -10.16 -19.41
C LYS A 56 3.37 -9.64 -20.76
N ASN A 57 3.57 -8.36 -21.07
CA ASN A 57 3.22 -7.77 -22.36
C ASN A 57 4.40 -7.75 -23.35
N GLU A 58 5.60 -8.16 -22.93
CA GLU A 58 6.82 -8.24 -23.75
C GLU A 58 7.10 -9.67 -24.26
N VAL A 59 6.28 -10.67 -23.89
CA VAL A 59 6.40 -12.09 -24.28
C VAL A 59 5.19 -12.51 -25.11
#